data_AF-A0A7V4HSN8-F1
#
_entry.id   AF-A0A7V4HSN8-F1
#
_cell.length_a   1.000
_cell.length_b   1.000
_cell.length_c   1.000
_cell.angle_alpha   90.00
_cell.angle_beta   90.00
_cell.angle_gamma   90.00
#
_symmetry.space_group_name_H-M   'P 1'
#
loop_
_entity.id
_entity.type
_entity.pdbx_description
1 polymer ?
#
loop_
_entity_poly.entity_id
_entity_poly.type
_entity_poly.pdbx_seq_one_letter_code
_entity_poly.pdbx_strand_id
1 'polypeptide(L)'
;MEAGAGPQQAQGLDVKDPVEISFDCLPLRSVPRLDVPVDAPPEFRALAERVRQAIHRHGAHNTYYLYNARCNYYLTNDPGLGMLSFRFEGTVFTDESDVKTVGAELDVSLAGETCDWLTEPIVTWFRETVSRAVMVEFDRYIAAGDLKRTLERLARLQAESDSQGGYLGMGL
;
A
#
# COMPACT_ATOMS: atom_id res chain seq x y z
N MET A 1 8.74 38.20 48.70
CA MET A 1 8.37 38.18 47.28
C MET A 1 9.51 37.53 46.55
N GLU A 2 9.29 36.34 45.99
CA GLU A 2 9.73 35.91 44.66
C GLU A 2 9.38 34.43 44.52
N ALA A 3 8.30 34.18 43.78
CA ALA A 3 7.87 32.84 43.38
C ALA A 3 8.69 32.45 42.14
N GLY A 4 9.69 31.60 42.32
CA GLY A 4 10.45 31.01 41.23
C GLY A 4 9.65 29.92 40.55
N ALA A 5 9.47 30.07 39.24
CA ALA A 5 8.68 29.23 38.35
C ALA A 5 9.00 27.73 38.52
N GLY A 6 7.95 26.93 38.76
CA GLY A 6 8.02 25.48 38.69
C GLY A 6 8.32 24.98 37.28
N PRO A 7 8.85 23.76 37.13
CA PRO A 7 9.16 23.19 35.83
C PRO A 7 7.89 23.13 34.99
N GLN A 8 7.89 23.83 33.85
CA GLN A 8 6.87 23.67 32.82
C GLN A 8 6.96 22.21 32.34
N GLN A 9 5.98 21.41 32.77
CA GLN A 9 5.74 20.09 32.22
C GLN A 9 5.54 20.26 30.72
N ALA A 10 6.49 19.75 29.93
CA ALA A 10 6.33 19.64 28.49
C ALA A 10 5.08 18.80 28.24
N GLN A 11 4.00 19.47 27.82
CA GLN A 11 2.76 18.85 27.40
C GLN A 11 3.11 17.83 26.31
N GLY A 12 2.54 16.62 26.40
CA GLY A 12 2.90 15.50 25.55
C GLY A 12 2.92 15.93 24.09
N LEU A 13 4.09 15.81 23.45
CA LEU A 13 4.19 16.00 22.01
C LEU A 13 3.28 14.96 21.36
N ASP A 14 2.33 15.43 20.56
CA ASP A 14 1.65 14.59 19.57
C ASP A 14 2.72 14.18 18.55
N VAL A 15 3.32 13.01 18.76
CA VAL A 15 4.39 12.49 17.90
C VAL A 15 3.73 11.96 16.64
N LYS A 16 3.66 12.83 15.62
CA LYS A 16 3.26 12.42 14.28
C LYS A 16 4.31 11.45 13.72
N ASP A 17 3.85 10.36 13.10
CA ASP A 17 4.76 9.42 12.45
C ASP A 17 5.56 10.15 11.35
N PRO A 18 6.89 10.01 11.32
CA PRO A 18 7.73 10.67 10.32
C PRO A 18 7.50 10.13 8.90
N VAL A 19 6.86 8.95 8.80
CA VAL A 19 6.50 8.29 7.56
C VAL A 19 5.07 7.77 7.67
N GLU A 20 4.20 8.19 6.77
CA GLU A 20 2.82 7.69 6.65
C GLU A 20 2.69 6.89 5.36
N ILE A 21 2.22 5.64 5.47
CA ILE A 21 2.04 4.75 4.33
C ILE A 21 0.60 4.23 4.31
N SER A 22 -0.02 4.25 3.15
CA SER A 22 -1.36 3.69 2.92
C SER A 22 -1.38 2.95 1.58
N PHE A 23 -2.03 1.79 1.53
CA PHE A 23 -2.18 1.00 0.31
C PHE A 23 -3.41 0.10 0.37
N ASP A 24 -3.93 -0.25 -0.80
CA ASP A 24 -4.75 -1.43 -0.96
C ASP A 24 -3.86 -2.63 -1.29
N CYS A 25 -4.20 -3.81 -0.77
CA CYS A 25 -3.41 -5.04 -0.94
C CYS A 25 -4.25 -6.15 -1.57
N LEU A 26 -3.72 -6.77 -2.62
CA LEU A 26 -4.29 -7.93 -3.29
C LEU A 26 -3.31 -9.11 -3.26
N PRO A 27 -3.59 -10.18 -2.51
CA PRO A 27 -2.83 -11.43 -2.58
C PRO A 27 -2.94 -12.05 -3.97
N LEU A 28 -1.83 -12.26 -4.67
CA LEU A 28 -1.91 -12.70 -6.07
C LEU A 28 -2.48 -14.12 -6.22
N ARG A 29 -2.32 -14.98 -5.21
CA ARG A 29 -2.93 -16.32 -5.16
C ARG A 29 -4.46 -16.30 -5.14
N SER A 30 -5.10 -15.21 -4.74
CA SER A 30 -6.56 -15.10 -4.72
C SER A 30 -7.12 -14.64 -6.07
N VAL A 31 -6.28 -14.50 -7.09
CA VAL A 31 -6.67 -14.07 -8.43
C VAL A 31 -6.79 -15.31 -9.32
N PRO A 32 -8.01 -15.86 -9.55
CA PRO A 32 -8.18 -17.15 -10.23
C PRO A 32 -7.81 -17.07 -11.72
N ARG A 33 -8.52 -16.21 -12.46
CA ARG A 33 -8.26 -15.78 -13.84
C ARG A 33 -8.81 -14.37 -13.97
N LEU A 34 -7.97 -13.41 -14.37
CA LEU A 34 -8.39 -12.03 -14.67
C LEU A 34 -9.06 -12.00 -16.05
N ASP A 35 -10.25 -12.58 -16.15
CA ASP A 35 -11.12 -12.39 -17.30
C ASP A 35 -11.83 -11.04 -17.11
N VAL A 36 -11.23 -9.97 -17.65
CA VAL A 36 -11.78 -8.62 -17.48
C VAL A 36 -12.99 -8.45 -18.40
N PRO A 37 -14.17 -8.11 -17.85
CA PRO A 37 -15.35 -7.84 -18.68
C PRO A 37 -15.09 -6.74 -19.72
N VAL A 38 -15.68 -6.88 -20.90
CA VAL A 38 -15.51 -5.93 -22.02
C VAL A 38 -15.98 -4.52 -21.63
N ASP A 39 -16.98 -4.45 -20.76
CA ASP A 39 -17.62 -3.24 -20.23
C ASP A 39 -16.94 -2.69 -18.96
N ALA A 40 -15.88 -3.33 -18.46
CA ALA A 40 -15.21 -2.88 -17.25
C ALA A 40 -14.64 -1.44 -17.39
N PRO A 41 -14.64 -0.63 -16.32
CA PRO A 41 -14.03 0.69 -16.36
C PRO A 41 -12.57 0.67 -16.83
N PRO A 42 -12.09 1.69 -17.56
CA PRO A 42 -10.70 1.73 -18.06
C PRO A 42 -9.65 1.56 -16.96
N GLU A 43 -9.87 2.16 -15.78
CA GLU A 43 -8.96 2.05 -14.64
C GLU A 43 -8.87 0.61 -14.10
N PHE A 44 -10.02 -0.08 -14.04
CA PHE A 44 -10.07 -1.48 -13.62
C PHE A 44 -9.34 -2.38 -14.63
N ARG A 45 -9.55 -2.15 -15.93
CA ARG A 45 -8.82 -2.85 -17.00
C ARG A 45 -7.31 -2.66 -16.88
N ALA A 46 -6.87 -1.43 -16.62
CA ALA A 46 -5.45 -1.13 -16.46
C ALA A 46 -4.86 -1.82 -15.21
N LEU A 47 -5.56 -1.78 -14.07
CA LEU A 47 -5.13 -2.48 -12.86
C LEU A 47 -5.05 -3.99 -13.09
N ALA A 48 -6.10 -4.58 -13.68
CA ALA A 48 -6.15 -6.00 -14.02
C ALA A 48 -4.96 -6.43 -14.89
N GLU A 49 -4.60 -5.65 -15.90
CA GLU A 49 -3.46 -5.95 -16.75
C GLU A 49 -2.14 -5.88 -15.97
N ARG A 50 -1.95 -4.88 -15.10
CA ARG A 50 -0.75 -4.79 -14.24
C ARG A 50 -0.64 -5.95 -13.27
N VAL A 51 -1.75 -6.36 -12.65
CA VAL A 51 -1.81 -7.55 -11.78
C VAL A 51 -1.48 -8.82 -12.55
N ARG A 52 -2.02 -8.98 -13.77
CA ARG A 52 -1.73 -10.11 -14.65
C ARG A 52 -0.23 -10.18 -15.01
N GLN A 53 0.37 -9.03 -15.30
CA GLN A 53 1.80 -8.92 -15.56
C GLN A 53 2.64 -9.28 -14.32
N ALA A 54 2.25 -8.82 -13.13
CA ALA A 54 2.90 -9.19 -11.87
C ALA A 54 2.86 -10.70 -11.62
N ILE A 55 1.70 -11.34 -11.80
CA ILE A 55 1.54 -12.80 -11.68
C ILE A 55 2.44 -13.53 -12.69
N HIS A 56 2.46 -13.09 -13.95
CA HIS A 56 3.28 -13.72 -14.98
C HIS A 56 4.78 -13.60 -14.66
N ARG A 57 5.20 -12.46 -14.12
CA ARG A 57 6.61 -12.18 -13.86
C ARG A 57 7.14 -12.84 -12.59
N HIS A 58 6.32 -12.88 -11.53
CA HIS A 58 6.78 -13.27 -10.19
C HIS A 58 6.09 -14.51 -9.62
N GLY A 59 5.03 -15.00 -10.27
CA GLY A 59 4.16 -16.01 -9.70
C GLY A 59 3.21 -15.44 -8.65
N ALA A 60 2.25 -16.28 -8.24
CA ALA A 60 1.16 -15.87 -7.35
C ALA A 60 1.40 -16.23 -5.87
N HIS A 61 2.37 -17.09 -5.57
CA HIS A 61 2.63 -17.60 -4.24
C HIS A 61 3.57 -16.67 -3.45
N ASN A 62 3.28 -16.43 -2.17
CA ASN A 62 3.98 -15.47 -1.31
C ASN A 62 4.16 -14.06 -1.91
N THR A 63 3.24 -13.70 -2.83
CA THR A 63 3.31 -12.48 -3.63
C THR A 63 2.03 -11.67 -3.47
N TYR A 64 2.19 -10.38 -3.21
CA TYR A 64 1.11 -9.43 -2.95
C TYR A 64 1.26 -8.21 -3.84
N TYR A 65 0.17 -7.80 -4.47
CA TYR A 65 0.14 -6.59 -5.29
C TYR A 65 -0.45 -5.42 -4.49
N LEU A 66 0.31 -4.34 -4.39
CA LEU A 66 -0.08 -3.10 -3.73
C LEU A 66 -0.52 -2.09 -4.79
N TYR A 67 -1.65 -1.44 -4.55
CA TYR A 67 -2.21 -0.43 -5.45
C TYR A 67 -2.92 0.68 -4.66
N ASN A 68 -3.31 1.75 -5.36
CA ASN A 68 -3.84 2.98 -4.74
C ASN A 68 -2.93 3.54 -3.63
N ALA A 69 -1.63 3.27 -3.72
CA ALA A 69 -0.74 3.42 -2.58
C ALA A 69 -0.04 4.78 -2.54
N ARG A 70 0.24 5.23 -1.31
CA ARG A 70 0.93 6.49 -1.01
C ARG A 70 1.91 6.32 0.13
N CYS A 71 3.02 7.03 0.05
CA CYS A 71 4.02 7.16 1.10
C CYS A 71 4.36 8.63 1.26
N ASN A 72 4.10 9.18 2.44
CA ASN A 72 4.42 10.57 2.79
C ASN A 72 5.57 10.58 3.80
N TYR A 73 6.61 11.32 3.49
CA TYR A 73 7.68 11.66 4.43
C TYR A 73 7.49 13.07 4.96
N TYR A 74 7.72 13.26 6.26
CA TYR A 74 7.74 14.57 6.91
C TYR A 74 9.16 14.86 7.42
N LEU A 75 9.90 15.68 6.68
CA LEU A 75 11.30 16.01 6.99
C LEU A 75 11.43 17.11 8.04
N THR A 76 10.34 17.84 8.30
CA THR A 76 10.22 18.80 9.39
C THR A 76 8.91 18.55 10.15
N ASN A 77 8.76 19.22 11.29
CA ASN A 77 7.53 19.14 12.09
C ASN A 77 6.38 19.97 11.49
N ASP A 78 6.58 20.66 10.37
CA ASP A 78 5.56 21.42 9.64
C ASP A 78 5.25 20.74 8.30
N PRO A 79 4.03 20.19 8.09
CA PRO A 79 3.63 19.61 6.80
C PRO A 79 3.68 20.59 5.62
N GLY A 80 3.58 21.90 5.88
CA GLY A 80 3.72 22.94 4.87
C GLY A 80 5.18 23.16 4.42
N LEU A 81 6.15 22.53 5.08
CA LEU A 81 7.58 22.71 4.83
C LEU A 81 8.33 21.38 4.96
N GLY A 82 8.73 20.77 3.85
CA GLY A 82 9.51 19.54 3.84
C GLY A 82 8.68 18.24 3.88
N MET A 83 7.46 18.27 3.35
CA MET A 83 6.70 17.06 3.03
C MET A 83 7.11 16.54 1.65
N LEU A 84 7.30 15.23 1.52
CA LEU A 84 7.45 14.55 0.23
C LEU A 84 6.35 13.48 0.11
N SER A 85 5.52 13.57 -0.93
CA SER A 85 4.46 12.60 -1.20
C SER A 85 4.79 11.77 -2.42
N PHE A 86 4.87 10.46 -2.24
CA PHE A 86 5.09 9.50 -3.31
C PHE A 86 3.82 8.67 -3.53
N ARG A 87 3.54 8.37 -4.80
CA ARG A 87 2.61 7.31 -5.18
C ARG A 87 3.41 6.11 -5.60
N PHE A 88 2.88 4.93 -5.27
CA PHE A 88 3.49 3.69 -5.71
C PHE A 88 2.45 2.62 -6.01
N GLU A 89 2.86 1.64 -6.80
CA GLU A 89 2.16 0.38 -7.00
C GLU A 89 3.19 -0.70 -7.35
N GLY A 90 2.84 -1.95 -7.17
CA GLY A 90 3.73 -3.04 -7.53
C GLY A 90 3.63 -4.22 -6.58
N THR A 91 4.69 -5.00 -6.52
CA THR A 91 4.65 -6.33 -5.95
C THR A 91 5.56 -6.44 -4.74
N VAL A 92 5.03 -6.99 -3.64
CA VAL A 92 5.77 -7.32 -2.43
C VAL A 92 5.86 -8.84 -2.30
N PHE A 93 7.05 -9.31 -1.93
CA PHE A 93 7.36 -10.73 -1.75
C PHE A 93 7.57 -11.02 -0.27
N THR A 94 7.04 -12.16 0.17
CA THR A 94 7.19 -12.64 1.55
C THR A 94 7.96 -13.95 1.59
N ASP A 95 8.40 -14.32 2.79
CA ASP A 95 8.96 -15.64 3.06
C ASP A 95 7.92 -16.76 2.90
N GLU A 96 8.40 -18.01 2.96
CA GLU A 96 7.56 -19.20 2.79
C GLU A 96 6.41 -19.28 3.82
N SER A 97 6.56 -18.61 4.96
CA SER A 97 5.57 -18.59 6.04
C SER A 97 4.57 -17.44 5.91
N ASP A 98 4.67 -16.59 4.89
CA ASP A 98 3.80 -15.42 4.69
C ASP A 98 3.83 -14.43 5.89
N VAL A 99 4.92 -14.38 6.66
CA VAL A 99 5.02 -13.56 7.88
C VAL A 99 5.93 -12.35 7.74
N LYS A 100 6.86 -12.38 6.78
CA LYS A 100 7.87 -11.33 6.63
C LYS A 100 8.19 -11.05 5.18
N THR A 101 8.38 -9.79 4.85
CA THR A 101 8.83 -9.37 3.53
C THR A 101 10.30 -9.71 3.28
N VAL A 102 10.58 -10.20 2.09
CA VAL A 102 11.94 -10.51 1.61
C VAL A 102 12.36 -9.62 0.45
N GLY A 103 11.42 -8.92 -0.16
CA GLY A 103 11.68 -7.93 -1.20
C GLY A 103 10.43 -7.22 -1.68
N ALA A 104 10.63 -6.18 -2.48
CA ALA A 104 9.55 -5.48 -3.18
C ALA A 104 10.05 -4.97 -4.53
N GLU A 105 9.22 -5.10 -5.56
CA GLU A 105 9.39 -4.46 -6.86
C GLU A 105 8.24 -3.47 -7.06
N LEU A 106 8.53 -2.18 -6.87
CA LEU A 106 7.54 -1.10 -6.91
C LEU A 106 7.88 -0.10 -8.02
N ASP A 107 6.86 0.36 -8.74
CA ASP A 107 6.93 1.58 -9.51
C ASP A 107 6.61 2.76 -8.58
N VAL A 108 7.56 3.68 -8.44
CA VAL A 108 7.49 4.77 -7.45
C VAL A 108 7.67 6.11 -8.16
N SER A 109 6.73 7.02 -7.95
CA SER A 109 6.74 8.36 -8.53
C SER A 109 6.47 9.43 -7.47
N LEU A 110 7.15 10.58 -7.59
CA LEU A 110 6.89 11.74 -6.76
C LEU A 110 5.55 12.36 -7.20
N ALA A 111 4.61 12.49 -6.27
CA ALA A 111 3.26 13.00 -6.50
C ALA A 111 3.07 14.44 -6.03
N GLY A 112 3.89 14.91 -5.10
CA GLY A 112 3.88 16.29 -4.61
C GLY A 112 4.94 16.52 -3.52
N GLU A 113 5.28 17.78 -3.28
CA GLU A 113 6.31 18.17 -2.31
C GLU A 113 6.07 19.60 -1.79
N THR A 114 6.64 19.92 -0.63
CA THR A 114 6.64 21.27 -0.01
C THR A 114 8.05 21.72 0.38
N CYS A 115 9.03 21.36 -0.43
CA CYS A 115 10.46 21.39 -0.20
C CYS A 115 11.16 22.11 -1.36
N ASP A 116 11.30 23.43 -1.27
CA ASP A 116 11.95 24.24 -2.32
C ASP A 116 13.46 23.95 -2.48
N TRP A 117 14.06 23.22 -1.54
CA TRP A 117 15.43 22.69 -1.63
C TRP A 117 15.52 21.23 -2.12
N LEU A 118 14.42 20.64 -2.59
CA LEU A 118 14.41 19.28 -3.13
C LEU A 118 15.16 19.22 -4.47
N THR A 119 16.03 18.23 -4.63
CA THR A 119 16.80 18.01 -5.86
C THR A 119 16.58 16.60 -6.40
N GLU A 120 16.76 16.42 -7.70
CA GLU A 120 16.52 15.12 -8.37
C GLU A 120 17.31 13.93 -7.75
N PRO A 121 18.58 14.08 -7.32
CA PRO A 121 19.28 13.00 -6.63
C PRO A 121 18.61 12.59 -5.31
N ILE A 122 18.06 13.56 -4.57
CA ILE A 122 17.32 13.30 -3.33
C ILE A 122 16.02 12.56 -3.66
N VAL A 123 15.28 13.00 -4.68
CA VAL A 123 14.07 12.31 -5.14
C VAL A 123 14.38 10.86 -5.52
N THR A 124 15.45 10.65 -6.27
CA THR A 124 15.89 9.30 -6.70
C THR A 124 16.19 8.41 -5.49
N TRP A 125 16.92 8.93 -4.51
CA TRP A 125 17.21 8.21 -3.28
C TRP A 125 15.94 7.89 -2.48
N PHE A 126 14.98 8.81 -2.42
CA PHE A 126 13.70 8.57 -1.76
C PHE A 126 12.86 7.53 -2.49
N ARG A 127 12.88 7.45 -3.82
CA ARG A 127 12.17 6.39 -4.56
C ARG A 127 12.62 5.00 -4.11
N GLU A 128 13.92 4.79 -3.93
CA GLU A 128 14.42 3.53 -3.38
C GLU A 128 14.08 3.33 -1.90
N THR A 129 14.01 4.43 -1.15
CA THR A 129 13.69 4.41 0.28
C THR A 129 12.22 4.06 0.52
N VAL A 130 11.31 4.46 -0.38
CA VAL A 130 9.90 4.04 -0.37
C VAL A 130 9.79 2.53 -0.33
N SER A 131 10.51 1.78 -1.17
CA SER A 131 10.44 0.31 -1.16
C SER A 131 10.84 -0.29 0.19
N ARG A 132 11.88 0.26 0.83
CA ARG A 132 12.33 -0.18 2.16
C ARG A 132 11.29 0.12 3.24
N ALA A 133 10.70 1.32 3.21
CA ALA A 133 9.67 1.72 4.16
C ALA A 133 8.38 0.89 3.98
N VAL A 134 7.99 0.62 2.74
CA VAL A 134 6.84 -0.24 2.42
C VAL A 134 7.04 -1.66 2.93
N MET A 135 8.23 -2.24 2.82
CA MET A 135 8.52 -3.56 3.39
C MET A 135 8.31 -3.59 4.91
N VAL A 136 8.81 -2.57 5.62
CA VAL A 136 8.62 -2.45 7.08
C VAL A 136 7.14 -2.28 7.43
N GLU A 137 6.41 -1.46 6.70
CA GLU A 137 4.98 -1.27 6.95
C GLU A 137 4.16 -2.51 6.58
N PHE A 138 4.55 -3.23 5.53
CA PHE A 138 3.86 -4.46 5.15
C PHE A 138 4.06 -5.57 6.18
N ASP A 139 5.26 -5.69 6.77
CA ASP A 139 5.50 -6.59 7.92
C ASP A 139 4.57 -6.24 9.09
N ARG A 140 4.40 -4.95 9.39
CA ARG A 140 3.46 -4.47 10.43
C ARG A 140 2.01 -4.81 10.09
N TYR A 141 1.61 -4.62 8.83
CA TYR A 141 0.29 -4.95 8.31
C TYR A 141 -0.03 -6.45 8.40
N ILE A 142 0.93 -7.32 8.09
CA ILE A 142 0.80 -8.77 8.28
C ILE A 142 0.65 -9.09 9.77
N ALA A 143 1.54 -8.56 10.61
CA ALA A 143 1.56 -8.84 12.04
C ALA A 143 0.28 -8.39 12.77
N ALA A 144 -0.35 -7.30 12.30
CA ALA A 144 -1.64 -6.82 12.79
C ALA A 144 -2.82 -7.73 12.42
N GLY A 145 -2.61 -8.70 11.52
CA GLY A 145 -3.64 -9.61 11.02
C GLY A 145 -4.57 -8.99 9.99
N ASP A 146 -4.26 -7.78 9.51
CA ASP A 146 -5.10 -7.10 8.51
C ASP A 146 -5.05 -7.81 7.15
N LEU A 147 -3.96 -8.52 6.85
CA LEU A 147 -3.91 -9.42 5.70
C LEU A 147 -5.01 -10.49 5.75
N LYS A 148 -5.23 -11.10 6.93
CA LYS A 148 -6.27 -12.11 7.13
C LYS A 148 -7.66 -11.52 6.93
N ARG A 149 -7.90 -10.30 7.44
CA ARG A 149 -9.16 -9.58 7.24
C ARG A 149 -9.43 -9.25 5.78
N THR A 150 -8.39 -8.85 5.04
CA THR A 150 -8.49 -8.61 3.59
C THR A 150 -8.87 -9.88 2.83
N LEU A 151 -8.26 -11.02 3.16
CA LEU A 151 -8.63 -12.32 2.60
C LEU A 151 -10.09 -12.70 2.92
N GLU A 152 -10.53 -12.53 4.16
CA GLU A 152 -11.92 -12.79 4.58
C GLU A 152 -12.92 -11.88 3.85
N ARG A 153 -12.58 -10.60 3.64
CA ARG A 153 -13.41 -9.65 2.90
C ARG A 153 -13.54 -10.06 1.43
N LEU A 154 -12.43 -10.43 0.79
CA LEU A 154 -12.43 -10.90 -0.60
C LEU A 154 -13.27 -12.17 -0.76
N ALA A 155 -13.13 -13.13 0.15
CA ALA A 155 -13.93 -14.36 0.13
C ALA A 155 -15.45 -14.08 0.26
N ARG A 156 -15.84 -13.11 1.10
CA ARG A 156 -17.24 -12.70 1.24
C ARG A 156 -17.80 -12.05 -0.03
N LEU A 157 -17.05 -11.12 -0.63
CA LEU A 157 -17.44 -10.47 -1.88
C LEU A 157 -17.58 -11.48 -3.03
N GLN A 158 -16.74 -12.52 -3.03
CA GLN A 158 -16.82 -13.59 -4.02
C GLN A 158 -18.04 -14.49 -3.79
N ALA A 159 -18.33 -14.86 -2.54
CA ALA A 159 -19.55 -15.59 -2.20
C ALA A 159 -20.83 -14.80 -2.54
N GLU A 160 -20.83 -13.48 -2.31
CA GLU A 160 -21.93 -12.58 -2.71
C GLU A 160 -22.07 -12.52 -4.23
N SER A 161 -20.97 -12.37 -4.98
CA SER A 161 -20.96 -12.40 -6.45
C SER A 161 -21.45 -13.73 -7.01
N ASP A 162 -21.01 -14.87 -6.46
CA ASP A 162 -21.46 -16.20 -6.87
C ASP A 162 -22.95 -16.42 -6.56
N SER A 163 -23.45 -15.84 -5.46
CA SER A 163 -24.89 -15.88 -5.12
C SER A 163 -25.75 -15.02 -6.05
N GLN A 164 -25.19 -13.94 -6.62
CA GLN A 164 -25.88 -13.10 -7.61
C GLN A 164 -25.70 -13.60 -9.06
N GLY A 165 -24.65 -14.38 -9.34
CA GLY A 165 -24.42 -15.06 -10.63
C GLY A 165 -25.16 -16.39 -10.81
N GLY A 166 -25.84 -16.89 -9.79
CA GLY A 166 -26.55 -18.19 -9.80
C GLY A 166 -27.92 -18.22 -10.48
N TYR A 167 -28.36 -17.14 -11.13
CA TYR A 167 -29.64 -17.08 -11.87
C TYR A 167 -29.43 -16.74 -13.35
N LEU A 168 -28.78 -17.65 -14.09
CA LEU A 168 -29.11 -17.83 -15.50
C LEU A 168 -29.94 -19.11 -15.60
N GLY A 169 -31.21 -18.89 -15.94
CA GLY A 169 -32.30 -19.83 -15.78
C GLY A 169 -32.10 -21.18 -16.46
N MET A 170 -32.44 -22.23 -15.72
CA MET A 170 -33.26 -23.32 -16.22
C MET A 170 -34.42 -22.74 -17.06
N GLY A 171 -34.49 -23.09 -18.34
CA GLY A 171 -35.64 -22.71 -19.18
C GLY A 171 -35.45 -22.96 -20.67
N LEU A 172 -35.75 -24.21 -21.07
CA LEU A 172 -36.21 -24.70 -22.38
C LEU A 172 -35.32 -24.49 -23.62
#